data_AF-A0A373G4Q1-F1
#
_entry.id   AF-A0A373G4Q1-F1
#
_cell.length_a   1.000
_cell.length_b   1.000
_cell.length_c   1.000
_cell.angle_alpha   90.00
_cell.angle_beta   90.00
_cell.angle_gamma   90.00
#
_symmetry.space_group_name_H-M   'P 1'
#
loop_
_entity.id
_entity.type
_entity.pdbx_description
1 polymer ?
#
loop_
_entity_poly.entity_id
_entity_poly.type
_entity_poly.pdbx_seq_one_letter_code
_entity_poly.pdbx_strand_id
1 'polypeptide(L)'
;MLKLSEIRKTYEDLTGKLSDINRQLCFAGFGIIWIFNKTGNETIIPSELYEPAVWLVISLAIDVIQYVYSSIAWAIYYTTKRKRNKNDDKIEVDEPTGINYLTWILFSAKVITMCIGFYKIGFFLISKL
;
A
#
# COMPACT_ATOMS: atom_id res chain seq x y z
N MET A 1 -30.45 1.92 8.28
CA MET A 1 -30.04 1.08 7.13
C MET A 1 -29.15 1.93 6.24
N LEU A 2 -28.04 1.38 5.73
CA LEU A 2 -27.13 2.07 4.80
C LEU A 2 -27.43 1.65 3.36
N LYS A 3 -27.23 2.57 2.41
CA LYS A 3 -27.29 2.29 0.98
C LYS A 3 -25.99 1.61 0.54
N LEU A 4 -26.07 0.79 -0.52
CA LEU A 4 -24.88 0.12 -1.07
C LEU A 4 -23.81 1.12 -1.54
N SER A 5 -24.21 2.28 -2.07
CA SER A 5 -23.30 3.36 -2.44
C SER A 5 -22.58 3.99 -1.24
N GLU A 6 -23.24 4.09 -0.09
CA GLU A 6 -22.64 4.60 1.15
C GLU A 6 -21.61 3.61 1.69
N ILE A 7 -21.91 2.30 1.64
CA ILE A 7 -20.96 1.25 2.00
C ILE A 7 -19.74 1.30 1.07
N ARG A 8 -19.97 1.45 -0.24
CA ARG A 8 -18.90 1.57 -1.23
C ARG A 8 -17.95 2.72 -0.94
N LYS A 9 -18.52 3.92 -0.80
CA LYS A 9 -17.76 5.11 -0.45
C LYS A 9 -16.97 4.93 0.84
N THR A 10 -17.60 4.34 1.87
CA THR A 10 -16.96 4.14 3.17
C THR A 10 -15.70 3.29 3.05
N TYR A 11 -15.74 2.16 2.34
CA TYR A 11 -14.54 1.32 2.22
C TYR A 11 -13.49 1.94 1.28
N GLU A 12 -13.89 2.66 0.22
CA GLU A 12 -12.95 3.40 -0.65
C GLU A 12 -12.18 4.46 0.15
N ASP A 13 -12.88 5.24 0.99
CA ASP A 13 -12.28 6.25 1.85
C ASP A 13 -11.32 5.63 2.88
N LEU A 14 -11.74 4.54 3.54
CA LEU A 14 -10.92 3.85 4.54
C LEU A 14 -9.67 3.21 3.93
N THR A 15 -9.78 2.59 2.75
CA THR A 15 -8.65 1.94 2.08
C THR A 15 -7.64 2.96 1.52
N GLY A 16 -8.14 4.08 1.00
CA GLY A 16 -7.32 5.22 0.64
C GLY A 16 -6.52 5.72 1.85
N LYS A 17 -7.23 5.98 2.96
CA LYS A 17 -6.61 6.44 4.20
C LYS A 17 -5.60 5.44 4.78
N LEU A 18 -5.91 4.14 4.74
CA LEU A 18 -4.98 3.11 5.22
C LEU A 18 -3.70 3.05 4.39
N SER A 19 -3.80 3.28 3.07
CA SER A 19 -2.62 3.34 2.20
C SER A 19 -1.71 4.52 2.56
N ASP A 20 -2.28 5.67 2.91
CA ASP A 20 -1.51 6.81 3.42
C ASP A 20 -0.80 6.48 4.73
N ILE A 21 -1.54 5.88 5.68
CA ILE A 21 -0.99 5.47 6.98
C ILE A 21 0.13 4.44 6.78
N ASN A 22 -0.06 3.47 5.88
CA ASN A 22 0.94 2.44 5.56
C ASN A 22 2.27 3.07 5.10
N ARG A 23 2.20 4.05 4.18
CA ARG A 23 3.39 4.77 3.69
C ARG A 23 4.06 5.56 4.81
N GLN A 24 3.28 6.32 5.58
CA GLN A 24 3.79 7.10 6.72
C GLN A 24 4.48 6.21 7.75
N LEU A 25 3.89 5.06 8.07
CA LEU A 25 4.48 4.07 8.96
C LEU A 25 5.79 3.54 8.37
N CYS A 26 5.84 3.14 7.09
CA CYS A 26 7.08 2.67 6.48
C CYS A 26 8.20 3.72 6.59
N PHE A 27 7.91 5.01 6.33
CA PHE A 27 8.89 6.08 6.50
C PHE A 27 9.33 6.28 7.96
N ALA A 28 8.38 6.23 8.90
CA ALA A 28 8.69 6.27 10.33
C ALA A 28 9.56 5.07 10.75
N GLY A 29 9.29 3.88 10.21
CA GLY A 29 10.08 2.67 10.44
C GLY A 29 11.53 2.81 9.97
N PHE A 30 11.75 3.37 8.77
CA PHE A 30 13.11 3.70 8.33
C PHE A 30 13.77 4.74 9.24
N GLY A 31 13.02 5.73 9.73
CA GLY A 31 13.49 6.69 10.72
C GLY A 31 13.95 6.02 12.02
N ILE A 32 13.17 5.08 12.55
CA ILE A 32 13.54 4.30 13.75
C ILE A 32 14.82 3.51 13.51
N ILE A 33 14.92 2.82 12.36
CA ILE A 33 16.12 2.05 12.00
C ILE A 33 17.35 2.97 11.91
N TRP A 34 17.19 4.16 11.34
CA TRP A 34 18.26 5.15 11.20
C TRP A 34 18.80 5.65 12.54
N ILE A 35 17.99 5.72 13.60
CA ILE A 35 18.45 6.12 14.94
C ILE A 35 19.56 5.19 15.46
N PHE A 36 19.57 3.91 15.06
CA PHE A 36 20.58 2.94 15.46
C PHE A 36 21.84 2.96 14.60
N ASN A 37 21.93 3.89 13.65
CA ASN A 37 23.11 4.09 12.86
C ASN A 37 24.23 4.72 13.73
N LYS A 38 25.19 3.90 14.16
CA LYS A 38 26.30 4.37 14.99
C LYS A 38 27.26 5.24 14.17
N THR A 39 27.57 6.42 14.70
CA THR A 39 28.58 7.34 14.17
C THR A 39 29.99 6.87 14.55
N GLY A 40 30.54 5.94 13.75
CA GLY A 40 31.99 5.72 13.59
C GLY A 40 32.39 5.96 12.13
N ASN A 41 33.65 5.66 11.75
CA ASN A 41 34.09 5.72 10.33
C ASN A 41 33.28 4.80 9.40
N GLU A 42 32.44 3.92 9.96
CA GLU A 42 31.51 3.06 9.22
C GLU A 42 30.09 3.20 9.79
N THR A 43 29.14 3.35 8.87
CA THR A 43 27.70 3.45 9.10
C THR A 43 27.13 2.05 9.38
N ILE A 44 27.35 1.51 10.58
CA ILE A 44 26.98 0.12 10.91
C ILE A 44 25.61 0.10 11.60
N ILE A 45 24.58 -0.27 10.84
CA ILE A 45 23.25 -0.60 11.36
C ILE A 45 23.30 -2.02 11.96
N PRO A 46 22.69 -2.28 13.13
CA PRO A 46 22.55 -3.63 13.66
C PRO A 46 22.00 -4.61 12.63
N SER A 47 22.61 -5.78 12.50
CA SER A 47 22.26 -6.80 11.51
C SER A 47 20.77 -7.18 11.53
N GLU A 48 20.18 -7.13 12.72
CA GLU A 48 18.79 -7.46 13.05
C GLU A 48 17.79 -6.47 12.44
N LEU A 49 18.24 -5.26 12.07
CA LEU A 49 17.40 -4.21 11.50
C LEU A 49 17.37 -4.20 9.96
N TYR A 50 18.24 -4.94 9.28
CA TYR A 50 18.16 -5.08 7.82
C TYR A 50 16.91 -5.83 7.38
N GLU A 51 16.55 -6.90 8.09
CA GLU A 51 15.37 -7.68 7.76
C GLU A 51 14.06 -6.86 7.84
N PRO A 52 13.74 -6.13 8.94
CA PRO A 52 12.58 -5.26 8.95
C PRO A 52 12.66 -4.16 7.88
N ALA A 53 13.84 -3.60 7.58
CA ALA A 53 13.98 -2.62 6.50
C ALA A 53 13.53 -3.20 5.15
N VAL A 54 13.94 -4.43 4.83
CA VAL A 54 13.53 -5.13 3.59
C VAL A 54 12.02 -5.30 3.55
N TRP A 55 11.37 -5.69 4.65
CA TRP A 55 9.90 -5.82 4.71
C TRP A 55 9.19 -4.49 4.44
N LEU A 56 9.70 -3.37 4.97
CA LEU A 56 9.15 -2.03 4.70
C LEU A 56 9.34 -1.62 3.23
N VAL A 57 10.50 -1.93 2.63
CA VAL A 57 10.75 -1.68 1.20
C VAL A 57 9.80 -2.49 0.33
N ILE A 58 9.60 -3.77 0.65
CA ILE A 58 8.65 -4.65 -0.06
C ILE A 58 7.24 -4.07 0.03
N SER A 59 6.81 -3.60 1.21
CA SER A 59 5.49 -2.96 1.36
C SER A 59 5.33 -1.76 0.44
N LEU A 60 6.32 -0.86 0.37
CA LEU A 60 6.29 0.30 -0.51
C LEU A 60 6.33 -0.08 -2.00
N ALA A 61 7.10 -1.11 -2.37
CA ALA A 61 7.14 -1.61 -3.74
C ALA A 61 5.76 -2.15 -4.17
N ILE A 62 5.11 -2.94 -3.31
CA ILE A 62 3.75 -3.45 -3.57
C ILE A 62 2.75 -2.29 -3.64
N ASP A 63 2.89 -1.25 -2.80
CA ASP A 63 2.05 -0.05 -2.84
C ASP A 63 2.12 0.63 -4.22
N VAL A 64 3.32 0.88 -4.72
CA VAL A 64 3.50 1.48 -6.06
C VAL A 64 2.92 0.58 -7.15
N ILE A 65 3.18 -0.73 -7.10
CA ILE A 65 2.65 -1.70 -8.08
C ILE A 65 1.12 -1.70 -8.06
N GLN A 66 0.49 -1.66 -6.88
CA GLN A 66 -0.96 -1.59 -6.75
C GLN A 66 -1.53 -0.37 -7.47
N TYR A 67 -0.98 0.82 -7.21
CA TYR A 67 -1.49 2.05 -7.80
C TYR A 67 -1.22 2.13 -9.30
N VAL A 68 -0.03 1.71 -9.75
CA VAL A 68 0.29 1.64 -11.19
C VAL A 68 -0.64 0.68 -11.92
N TYR A 69 -0.84 -0.53 -11.39
CA TYR A 69 -1.75 -1.51 -11.98
C TYR A 69 -3.18 -0.95 -12.05
N SER A 70 -3.69 -0.43 -10.93
CA SER A 70 -5.05 0.11 -10.86
C SER A 70 -5.25 1.25 -11.86
N SER A 71 -4.32 2.21 -11.93
CA SER A 71 -4.39 3.31 -12.89
C SER A 71 -4.38 2.85 -14.35
N ILE A 72 -3.50 1.90 -14.70
CA ILE A 72 -3.43 1.35 -16.07
C ILE A 72 -4.71 0.56 -16.40
N ALA A 73 -5.17 -0.29 -15.49
CA ALA A 73 -6.35 -1.13 -15.69
C ALA A 73 -7.61 -0.29 -15.90
N TRP A 74 -7.82 0.76 -15.08
CA TRP A 74 -8.93 1.70 -15.24
C TRP A 74 -8.81 2.52 -16.53
N ALA A 75 -7.61 2.96 -16.92
CA ALA A 75 -7.40 3.67 -18.18
C ALA A 75 -7.73 2.79 -19.40
N ILE A 76 -7.33 1.52 -19.40
CA ILE A 76 -7.68 0.55 -20.45
C ILE A 76 -9.20 0.31 -20.48
N TYR A 77 -9.83 0.15 -19.31
CA TYR A 77 -11.28 -0.04 -19.22
C TYR A 77 -12.05 1.16 -19.81
N TYR A 78 -11.70 2.37 -19.38
CA TYR A 78 -12.29 3.62 -19.87
C TYR A 78 -12.12 3.76 -21.38
N THR A 79 -10.89 3.63 -21.90
CA THR A 79 -10.62 3.80 -23.33
C THR A 79 -11.32 2.76 -24.21
N THR A 80 -11.49 1.53 -23.72
CA THR A 80 -12.21 0.47 -24.43
C THR A 80 -13.71 0.76 -24.53
N LYS A 81 -14.31 1.29 -23.45
CA LYS A 81 -15.75 1.62 -23.42
C LYS A 81 -16.05 2.90 -24.21
N ARG A 82 -15.21 3.94 -24.08
CA ARG A 82 -15.31 5.19 -24.84
C ARG A 82 -15.21 4.98 -26.36
N LYS A 83 -14.35 4.07 -26.82
CA LYS A 83 -14.26 3.75 -28.26
C LYS A 83 -15.56 3.18 -28.83
N ARG A 84 -16.42 2.59 -27.99
CA ARG A 84 -17.70 2.00 -28.40
C ARG A 84 -18.86 3.01 -28.38
N ASN A 85 -18.77 4.09 -27.61
CA ASN A 85 -19.82 5.10 -27.47
C ASN A 85 -19.21 6.48 -27.17
N LYS A 86 -19.52 7.51 -27.98
CA LYS A 86 -18.90 8.86 -27.89
C LYS A 86 -19.46 9.77 -26.78
N ASN A 87 -20.26 9.25 -25.85
CA ASN A 87 -21.04 10.07 -24.91
C ASN A 87 -20.86 9.59 -23.47
N ASP A 88 -19.81 10.07 -22.80
CA ASP A 88 -19.35 9.59 -21.49
C ASP A 88 -20.46 9.66 -20.41
N ASP A 89 -21.30 10.70 -20.43
CA ASP A 89 -22.32 10.94 -19.38
C ASP A 89 -23.57 10.05 -19.47
N LYS A 90 -23.74 9.30 -20.57
CA LYS A 90 -24.94 8.47 -20.81
C LYS A 90 -24.66 6.97 -20.77
N ILE A 91 -23.43 6.57 -20.52
CA ILE A 91 -23.02 5.16 -20.56
C ILE A 91 -22.97 4.62 -19.15
N GLU A 92 -23.93 3.76 -18.82
CA GLU A 92 -23.82 2.89 -17.64
C GLU A 92 -22.90 1.71 -17.97
N VAL A 93 -21.92 1.48 -17.11
CA VAL A 93 -20.95 0.39 -17.24
C VAL A 93 -20.92 -0.43 -15.97
N ASP A 94 -21.00 -1.75 -16.13
CA ASP A 94 -20.76 -2.67 -15.02
C ASP A 94 -19.34 -2.52 -14.49
N GLU A 95 -19.19 -2.62 -13.18
CA GLU A 95 -17.89 -2.53 -12.53
C GLU A 95 -17.05 -3.78 -12.83
N PRO A 96 -15.82 -3.65 -13.36
CA PRO A 96 -14.99 -4.79 -13.69
C PRO A 96 -14.43 -5.45 -12.42
N THR A 97 -15.09 -6.50 -11.97
CA THR A 97 -14.75 -7.25 -10.73
C THR A 97 -13.31 -7.76 -10.70
N GLY A 98 -12.76 -8.18 -11.85
CA GLY A 98 -11.39 -8.71 -11.94
C GLY A 98 -10.30 -7.67 -11.66
N ILE A 99 -10.47 -6.43 -12.12
CA ILE A 99 -9.53 -5.32 -11.88
C ILE A 99 -9.46 -5.01 -10.39
N ASN A 100 -10.62 -5.03 -9.74
CA ASN A 100 -10.72 -4.78 -8.31
C ASN A 100 -10.08 -5.91 -7.50
N TYR A 101 -10.28 -7.17 -7.88
CA TYR A 101 -9.76 -8.31 -7.12
C TYR A 101 -8.24 -8.30 -6.98
N LEU A 102 -7.49 -8.08 -8.06
CA LEU A 102 -6.03 -8.00 -7.99
C LEU A 102 -5.57 -6.78 -7.18
N THR A 103 -6.26 -5.65 -7.31
CA THR A 103 -5.98 -4.44 -6.53
C THR A 103 -6.13 -4.71 -5.03
N TRP A 104 -7.16 -5.46 -4.64
CA TRP A 104 -7.39 -5.88 -3.24
C TRP A 104 -6.34 -6.86 -2.71
N ILE A 105 -5.85 -7.78 -3.54
CA ILE A 105 -4.74 -8.67 -3.17
C ILE A 105 -3.48 -7.86 -2.88
N LEU A 106 -3.10 -6.96 -3.79
CA LEU A 106 -1.91 -6.11 -3.63
C LEU A 106 -2.06 -5.18 -2.42
N PHE A 107 -3.24 -4.60 -2.22
CA PHE A 107 -3.57 -3.79 -1.05
C PHE A 107 -3.38 -4.57 0.27
N SER A 108 -3.83 -5.82 0.31
CA SER A 108 -3.71 -6.63 1.53
C SER A 108 -2.25 -7.03 1.77
N ALA A 109 -1.54 -7.43 0.69
CA ALA A 109 -0.14 -7.83 0.76
C ALA A 109 0.78 -6.70 1.27
N LYS A 110 0.59 -5.46 0.82
CA LYS A 110 1.39 -4.32 1.32
C LYS A 110 1.17 -4.06 2.82
N VAL A 111 -0.06 -4.19 3.31
CA VAL A 111 -0.37 -3.97 4.74
C VAL A 111 0.24 -5.07 5.58
N ILE A 112 0.12 -6.34 5.15
CA ILE A 112 0.73 -7.48 5.86
C ILE A 112 2.26 -7.31 5.94
N THR A 113 2.92 -6.97 4.83
CA THR A 113 4.38 -6.79 4.80
C THR A 113 4.84 -5.62 5.67
N MET A 114 4.09 -4.51 5.71
CA MET A 114 4.35 -3.41 6.64
C MET A 114 4.21 -3.86 8.10
N CYS A 115 3.14 -4.58 8.44
CA CYS A 115 2.92 -5.10 9.79
C CYS A 115 4.05 -6.02 10.24
N ILE A 116 4.56 -6.88 9.35
CA ILE A 116 5.72 -7.76 9.62
C ILE A 116 6.97 -6.91 9.91
N GLY A 117 7.24 -5.89 9.09
CA GLY A 117 8.36 -4.96 9.31
C GLY A 117 8.27 -4.28 10.67
N PHE A 118 7.11 -3.72 11.02
CA PHE A 118 6.89 -3.06 12.31
C PHE A 118 6.96 -4.01 13.50
N TYR A 119 6.41 -5.21 13.36
CA TYR A 119 6.52 -6.24 14.40
C TYR A 119 7.97 -6.56 14.73
N LYS A 120 8.82 -6.74 13.70
CA LYS A 120 10.26 -7.00 13.87
C LYS A 120 11.00 -5.81 14.48
N ILE A 121 10.69 -4.57 14.08
CA ILE A 121 11.24 -3.36 14.71
C ILE A 121 10.85 -3.33 16.20
N GLY A 122 9.58 -3.55 16.52
CA GLY A 122 9.09 -3.55 17.90
C GLY A 122 9.76 -4.62 18.76
N PHE A 123 9.92 -5.84 18.22
CA PHE A 123 10.65 -6.91 18.89
C PHE A 123 12.11 -6.54 19.16
N PHE A 124 12.79 -5.96 18.17
CA PHE A 124 14.16 -5.46 18.35
C PHE A 124 14.25 -4.42 19.47
N LEU A 125 13.33 -3.44 19.49
CA LEU A 125 13.31 -2.40 20.52
C LEU A 125 13.10 -3.00 21.93
N ILE A 126 12.18 -3.94 22.08
CA ILE A 126 11.92 -4.62 23.35
C ILE A 126 13.16 -5.40 23.80
N SER A 127 13.91 -6.02 22.88
CA SER A 127 15.15 -6.74 23.22
C SER A 127 16.29 -5.85 23.74
N LYS A 128 16.15 -4.52 23.66
CA LYS A 128 17.13 -3.53 24.15
C LYS A 128 16.71 -2.83 25.44
N LEU A 129 15.50 -3.10 25.95
CA LEU A 129 15.06 -2.69 27.28
C LEU A 129 15.66 -3.62 28.35
#